data_AF-A0AAE0KHQ1-F1
#
_entry.id   AF-A0AAE0KHQ1-F1
#
_cell.length_a   1.000
_cell.length_b   1.000
_cell.length_c   1.000
_cell.angle_alpha   90.00
_cell.angle_beta   90.00
_cell.angle_gamma   90.00
#
_symmetry.space_group_name_H-M   'P 1'
#
loop_
_entity.id
_entity.type
_entity.pdbx_description
1 polymer ?
#
loop_
_entity_poly.entity_id
_entity_poly.type
_entity_poly.pdbx_seq_one_letter_code
_entity_poly.pdbx_strand_id
1 'polypeptide(L)'
;MRLTTALLVGLGLCAMGGVLAQSACQTDWYLGPDDCICMNSTNGALLVTQTFRCCRSTGYKTAQSPQICGVDRDNRQDFKDCCKDLNQKSVIGHCR
;
A
#
# COMPACT_ATOMS: atom_id res chain seq x y z
N MET A 1 31.86 47.91 -34.76
CA MET A 1 30.58 47.42 -35.34
C MET A 1 30.40 45.97 -34.93
N ARG A 2 29.25 45.66 -34.29
CA ARG A 2 28.59 44.33 -34.12
C ARG A 2 29.42 43.29 -33.35
N LEU A 3 29.26 43.12 -32.02
CA LEU A 3 28.11 42.56 -31.26
C LEU A 3 27.61 41.21 -31.81
N THR A 4 28.05 40.12 -31.18
CA THR A 4 27.56 38.74 -31.43
C THR A 4 27.21 38.08 -30.09
N THR A 5 25.94 38.26 -29.70
CA THR A 5 24.96 37.25 -29.21
C THR A 5 25.55 35.96 -28.61
N ALA A 6 25.59 35.78 -27.28
CA ALA A 6 24.52 35.32 -26.38
C ALA A 6 24.11 33.83 -26.53
N LEU A 7 24.71 32.99 -25.67
CA LEU A 7 24.05 32.09 -24.70
C LEU A 7 22.86 31.24 -25.18
N LEU A 8 23.11 29.99 -25.62
CA LEU A 8 22.09 28.94 -25.69
C LEU A 8 22.67 27.54 -25.42
N VAL A 9 22.31 27.03 -24.24
CA VAL A 9 21.80 25.66 -23.97
C VAL A 9 22.70 24.47 -24.34
N GLY A 10 23.24 23.82 -23.31
CA GLY A 10 23.87 22.50 -23.42
C GLY A 10 24.28 21.88 -22.08
N LEU A 11 23.59 22.20 -20.97
CA LEU A 11 23.72 21.46 -19.71
C LEU A 11 22.97 20.13 -19.84
N GLY A 12 23.61 19.20 -20.52
CA GLY A 12 23.18 17.81 -20.62
C GLY A 12 23.57 17.01 -19.38
N LEU A 13 22.66 16.11 -18.99
CA LEU A 13 22.78 15.07 -17.97
C LEU A 13 22.53 15.49 -16.51
N CYS A 14 21.32 16.01 -16.27
CA CYS A 14 20.60 15.62 -15.06
C CYS A 14 20.13 14.15 -15.20
N ALA A 15 20.20 13.43 -14.07
CA ALA A 15 19.48 12.19 -13.77
C ALA A 15 19.92 10.91 -14.52
N MET A 16 20.95 10.24 -13.99
CA MET A 16 21.04 8.78 -14.11
C MET A 16 20.45 8.13 -12.87
N GLY A 17 19.23 7.59 -13.03
CA GLY A 17 19.02 6.18 -12.72
C GLY A 17 18.69 5.79 -11.28
N GLY A 18 17.88 6.58 -10.56
CA GLY A 18 17.02 6.00 -9.53
C GLY A 18 15.85 5.29 -10.21
N VAL A 19 16.03 4.06 -10.69
CA VAL A 19 14.90 3.19 -11.04
C VAL A 19 14.17 2.90 -9.74
N LEU A 20 13.20 3.76 -9.39
CA LEU A 20 12.14 3.37 -8.47
C LEU A 20 11.49 2.17 -9.14
N ALA A 21 11.71 1.00 -8.56
CA ALA A 21 10.85 -0.15 -8.76
C ALA A 21 9.44 0.26 -8.33
N GLN A 22 8.73 0.96 -9.22
CA GLN A 22 7.28 0.99 -9.26
C GLN A 22 6.88 -0.39 -9.78
N SER A 23 7.11 -1.40 -8.94
CA SER A 23 6.48 -2.69 -9.06
C SER A 23 5.00 -2.44 -9.03
N ALA A 24 4.35 -2.46 -10.21
CA ALA A 24 2.92 -2.58 -10.46
C ALA A 24 2.05 -2.64 -9.19
N CYS A 25 1.93 -1.53 -8.47
CA CYS A 25 0.90 -1.39 -7.44
C CYS A 25 -0.37 -1.19 -8.25
N GLN A 26 -1.11 -2.28 -8.46
CA GLN A 26 -2.43 -2.24 -9.07
C GLN A 26 -3.26 -1.13 -8.40
N THR A 27 -3.44 -0.08 -9.17
CA THR A 27 -4.56 0.86 -9.26
C THR A 27 -5.56 0.82 -8.09
N ASP A 28 -5.49 1.89 -7.28
CA ASP A 28 -6.59 2.58 -6.58
C ASP A 28 -7.50 1.79 -5.61
N TRP A 29 -6.93 0.95 -4.75
CA TRP A 29 -7.64 0.62 -3.50
C TRP A 29 -7.37 1.70 -2.47
N TYR A 30 -8.44 2.37 -2.01
CA TYR A 30 -8.37 3.39 -0.97
C TYR A 30 -8.99 2.85 0.32
N LEU A 31 -8.22 2.88 1.40
CA LEU A 31 -8.73 2.60 2.73
C LEU A 31 -9.34 3.88 3.32
N GLY A 32 -10.58 3.78 3.78
CA GLY A 32 -11.14 4.72 4.73
C GLY A 32 -10.30 4.81 6.01
N PRO A 33 -10.56 5.81 6.86
CA PRO A 33 -9.79 6.01 8.08
C PRO A 33 -9.84 4.80 9.01
N ASP A 34 -10.95 4.05 9.04
CA ASP A 34 -11.16 2.88 9.89
C ASP A 34 -11.01 1.55 9.14
N ASP A 35 -10.47 1.59 7.93
CA ASP A 35 -10.38 0.40 7.09
C ASP A 35 -9.04 -0.32 7.28
N CYS A 36 -9.14 -1.63 7.45
CA CYS A 36 -8.02 -2.56 7.65
C CYS A 36 -8.09 -3.75 6.68
N ILE A 37 -6.92 -4.23 6.28
CA ILE A 37 -6.73 -5.35 5.34
C ILE A 37 -5.51 -6.19 5.73
N CYS A 38 -5.52 -7.48 5.44
CA CYS A 38 -4.30 -8.26 5.35
C CYS A 38 -3.70 -8.10 3.95
N MET A 39 -2.38 -7.96 3.86
CA MET A 39 -1.65 -7.86 2.60
C MET A 39 -0.33 -8.61 2.65
N ASN A 40 0.17 -8.98 1.48
CA ASN A 40 1.48 -9.59 1.36
C ASN A 40 2.55 -8.49 1.35
N SER A 41 3.43 -8.48 2.33
CA SER A 41 4.49 -7.47 2.50
C SER A 41 5.61 -7.55 1.46
N THR A 42 5.73 -8.66 0.73
CA THR A 42 6.74 -8.83 -0.32
C THR A 42 6.32 -8.22 -1.65
N ASN A 43 5.04 -8.35 -2.03
CA ASN A 43 4.55 -7.91 -3.34
C ASN A 43 3.38 -6.91 -3.28
N GLY A 44 2.94 -6.53 -2.08
CA GLY A 44 1.84 -5.59 -1.88
C GLY A 44 0.45 -6.16 -2.19
N ALA A 45 0.33 -7.45 -2.49
CA ALA A 45 -0.94 -8.04 -2.92
C ALA A 45 -1.95 -8.08 -1.77
N LEU A 46 -3.20 -7.71 -2.07
CA LEU A 46 -4.32 -7.78 -1.14
C LEU A 46 -4.67 -9.23 -0.84
N LEU A 47 -4.75 -9.58 0.45
CA LEU A 47 -5.05 -10.92 0.93
C LEU A 47 -6.48 -10.98 1.44
N VAL A 48 -7.39 -10.96 0.47
CA VAL A 48 -8.85 -10.87 0.63
C VAL A 48 -9.41 -11.93 1.60
N THR A 49 -9.03 -13.21 1.43
CA THR A 49 -9.47 -14.30 2.31
C THR A 49 -8.97 -14.16 3.75
N GLN A 50 -7.72 -13.71 3.91
CA GLN A 50 -7.09 -13.48 5.20
C GLN A 50 -7.75 -12.31 5.93
N THR A 51 -8.00 -11.21 5.21
CA THR A 51 -8.77 -10.07 5.72
C THR A 51 -10.13 -10.52 6.21
N PHE A 52 -10.87 -11.30 5.42
CA PHE A 52 -12.19 -11.80 5.80
C PHE A 52 -12.14 -12.65 7.08
N ARG A 53 -11.18 -13.56 7.17
CA ARG A 53 -10.99 -14.43 8.34
C ARG A 53 -10.70 -13.60 9.60
N CYS A 54 -9.76 -12.67 9.51
CA CYS A 54 -9.40 -11.83 10.65
C CYS A 54 -10.51 -10.88 11.05
N CYS A 55 -11.18 -10.26 10.08
CA CYS A 55 -12.30 -9.37 10.34
C CYS A 55 -13.42 -10.06 11.12
N ARG A 56 -13.78 -11.28 10.70
CA ARG A 56 -14.77 -12.11 11.40
C ARG A 56 -14.29 -12.55 12.79
N SER A 57 -13.00 -12.85 12.94
CA SER A 57 -12.41 -13.23 14.23
C SER A 57 -12.45 -12.07 15.24
N THR A 58 -12.26 -10.84 14.77
CA THR A 58 -12.32 -9.63 15.58
C THR A 58 -13.75 -9.11 15.80
N GLY A 59 -14.77 -9.79 15.25
CA GLY A 59 -16.19 -9.42 15.42
C GLY A 59 -16.70 -8.30 14.51
N TYR A 60 -15.91 -7.90 13.51
CA TYR A 60 -16.23 -6.82 12.58
C TYR A 60 -16.90 -7.33 11.30
N LYS A 61 -17.62 -6.44 10.62
CA LYS A 61 -18.26 -6.72 9.33
C LYS A 61 -17.31 -6.36 8.19
N THR A 62 -17.19 -7.26 7.23
CA THR A 62 -16.46 -6.99 5.99
C THR A 62 -17.34 -6.19 5.03
N ALA A 63 -16.82 -5.08 4.53
CA ALA A 63 -17.42 -4.37 3.40
C ALA A 63 -17.21 -5.18 2.10
N GLN A 64 -18.12 -5.02 1.13
CA GLN A 64 -17.99 -5.70 -0.16
C GLN A 64 -16.86 -5.08 -0.99
N SER A 65 -16.06 -5.98 -1.58
CA SER A 65 -15.01 -5.83 -2.60
C SER A 65 -14.36 -4.43 -2.79
N PRO A 66 -13.05 -4.28 -2.51
CA PRO A 66 -12.17 -5.28 -1.94
C PRO A 66 -12.61 -5.58 -0.50
N GLN A 67 -12.51 -6.83 -0.05
CA GLN A 67 -12.97 -7.25 1.28
C GLN A 67 -12.14 -6.53 2.34
N ILE A 68 -12.59 -5.34 2.71
CA ILE A 68 -12.01 -4.45 3.69
C ILE A 68 -12.75 -4.69 5.01
N CYS A 69 -12.01 -4.66 6.11
CA CYS A 69 -12.56 -4.71 7.44
C CYS A 69 -12.65 -3.29 8.01
N GLY A 70 -13.86 -2.82 8.34
CA GLY A 70 -14.00 -1.60 9.13
C GLY A 70 -13.71 -1.92 10.59
N VAL A 71 -12.55 -1.50 11.09
CA VAL A 71 -12.05 -1.76 12.44
C VAL A 71 -11.87 -0.43 13.16
N ASP A 72 -12.50 -0.31 14.32
CA ASP A 72 -12.34 0.87 15.18
C ASP A 72 -10.87 1.11 15.51
N ARG A 73 -10.48 2.37 15.69
CA ARG A 73 -9.10 2.78 15.93
C ARG A 73 -8.40 1.99 17.04
N ASP A 74 -9.13 1.65 18.10
CA ASP A 74 -8.59 0.96 19.27
C ASP A 74 -8.28 -0.53 18.99
N ASN A 75 -8.99 -1.14 18.04
CA ASN A 75 -8.88 -2.57 17.72
C ASN A 75 -8.06 -2.84 16.44
N ARG A 76 -7.47 -1.80 15.83
CA ARG A 76 -6.60 -1.94 14.65
C ARG A 76 -5.39 -2.81 14.93
N GLN A 77 -4.87 -2.77 16.15
CA GLN A 77 -3.72 -3.57 16.53
C GLN A 77 -4.08 -5.06 16.59
N ASP A 78 -5.22 -5.40 17.18
CA ASP A 78 -5.73 -6.77 17.23
C ASP A 78 -5.95 -7.35 15.83
N PHE A 79 -6.50 -6.54 14.91
CA PHE A 79 -6.62 -6.95 13.52
C PHE A 79 -5.24 -7.22 12.87
N LYS A 80 -4.26 -6.32 13.10
CA LYS A 80 -2.90 -6.49 12.56
C LYS A 80 -2.23 -7.76 13.08
N ASP A 81 -2.42 -8.05 14.36
CA ASP A 81 -1.83 -9.22 14.99
C ASP A 81 -2.51 -10.50 14.52
N CYS A 82 -3.83 -10.50 14.30
CA CYS A 82 -4.50 -11.61 13.62
C CYS A 82 -3.86 -11.93 12.26
N CYS A 83 -3.59 -10.92 11.40
CA CYS A 83 -2.97 -11.18 10.10
C CYS A 83 -1.57 -11.80 10.22
N LYS A 84 -0.80 -11.42 11.24
CA LYS A 84 0.54 -12.00 11.52
C LYS A 84 0.44 -13.42 12.05
N ASP A 85 -0.55 -13.71 12.89
CA ASP A 85 -0.77 -15.01 13.54
C ASP A 85 -1.25 -16.09 12.58
N LEU A 86 -1.57 -15.73 11.32
CA LEU A 86 -1.89 -16.70 10.27
C LEU A 86 -0.70 -17.62 9.92
N ASN A 87 0.50 -17.37 10.46
CA ASN A 87 1.73 -18.14 10.24
C ASN A 87 2.05 -18.34 8.75
N GLN A 88 1.65 -17.37 7.93
CA GLN A 88 1.93 -17.30 6.50
C GLN A 88 3.09 -16.32 6.30
N LYS A 89 4.10 -16.73 5.52
CA LYS A 89 5.24 -15.85 5.22
C LYS A 89 4.75 -14.57 4.55
N SER A 90 5.31 -13.46 4.99
CA SER A 90 5.07 -12.14 4.42
C SER A 90 3.63 -11.65 4.52
N VAL A 91 2.81 -12.14 5.46
CA VAL A 91 1.46 -11.59 5.68
C VAL A 91 1.50 -10.54 6.80
N ILE A 92 1.01 -9.34 6.51
CA ILE A 92 0.90 -8.26 7.47
C ILE A 92 -0.50 -7.68 7.46
N GLY A 93 -0.95 -7.16 8.59
CA GLY A 93 -2.12 -6.29 8.62
C GLY A 93 -1.73 -4.84 8.34
N HIS A 94 -2.51 -4.19 7.50
CA HIS A 94 -2.40 -2.78 7.20
C HIS A 94 -3.74 -2.10 7.48
N CYS A 95 -3.68 -1.01 8.23
CA CYS A 95 -4.81 -0.13 8.50
C CYS A 95 -4.33 1.28 8.18
N ARG A 96 -5.24 2.14 7.74
CA ARG A 96 -4.94 3.56 7.58
C ARG A 96 -4.78 4.28 8.92
#